data_AF-A0A7C8L446-F1
#
_entry.id   AF-A0A7C8L446-F1
#
_cell.length_a   1.000
_cell.length_b   1.000
_cell.length_c   1.000
_cell.angle_alpha   90.00
_cell.angle_beta   90.00
_cell.angle_gamma   90.00
#
_symmetry.space_group_name_H-M   'P 1'
#
loop_
_entity.id
_entity.type
_entity.pdbx_description
1 polymer ?
#
loop_
_entity_poly.entity_id
_entity_poly.type
_entity_poly.pdbx_seq_one_letter_code
_entity_poly.pdbx_strand_id
1 'polypeptide(L)'
;MSSGLLGNPRRTQLTNYNGHSVAEGWGTYESAMAVGGTLLFASLCLYFILLIYSAFYAPKGFGRILIGEVMDAKKKVPRLLENWKGWIGIAIALILLAYTIPIMDMIQTHRQDQKGLHFGNHCVAGSCLLW
;
A
#
# COMPACT_ATOMS: atom_id res chain seq x y z
N MET A 1 10.39 -12.52 5.50
CA MET A 1 9.52 -12.75 4.31
C MET A 1 8.95 -14.18 4.25
N SER A 2 9.06 -14.98 5.31
CA SER A 2 8.75 -16.41 5.26
C SER A 2 7.27 -16.77 5.52
N SER A 3 6.47 -15.88 6.13
CA SER A 3 5.05 -16.15 6.40
C SER A 3 4.22 -16.31 5.11
N GLY A 4 4.58 -15.59 4.03
CA GLY A 4 3.93 -15.73 2.72
C GLY A 4 4.27 -17.04 2.00
N LEU A 5 5.45 -17.61 2.23
CA LEU A 5 5.84 -18.92 1.70
C LEU A 5 5.09 -20.05 2.40
N LEU A 6 4.70 -19.85 3.66
CA LEU A 6 3.90 -20.78 4.46
C LEU A 6 2.39 -20.65 4.19
N GLY A 7 1.98 -19.89 3.16
CA GLY A 7 0.59 -19.78 2.74
C GLY A 7 -0.29 -18.95 3.67
N ASN A 8 0.28 -18.06 4.49
CA ASN A 8 -0.50 -17.23 5.40
C ASN A 8 -1.37 -16.19 4.63
N PRO A 9 -2.71 -16.22 4.74
CA PRO A 9 -3.58 -15.19 4.17
C PRO A 9 -3.37 -13.81 4.81
N ARG A 10 -3.21 -12.75 4.00
CA ARG A 10 -2.87 -11.39 4.48
C ARG A 10 -3.92 -10.69 5.37
N ARG A 11 -5.19 -11.13 5.35
CA ARG A 11 -6.33 -10.39 5.95
C ARG A 11 -7.14 -11.25 6.93
N THR A 12 -6.48 -12.02 7.78
CA THR A 12 -7.15 -12.80 8.84
C THR A 12 -7.14 -12.05 10.16
N GLN A 13 -8.23 -12.16 10.92
CA GLN A 13 -8.37 -11.56 12.25
C GLN A 13 -7.87 -12.48 13.36
N LEU A 14 -8.03 -13.79 13.18
CA LEU A 14 -7.56 -14.82 14.09
C LEU A 14 -6.44 -15.63 13.45
N THR A 15 -5.44 -15.93 14.26
CA THR A 15 -4.20 -16.62 13.87
C THR A 15 -4.38 -18.14 13.89
N ASN A 16 -5.40 -18.63 14.61
CA ASN A 16 -5.92 -19.98 14.49
C ASN A 16 -6.97 -20.02 13.35
N TYR A 17 -6.55 -20.44 12.16
CA TYR A 17 -7.44 -20.63 11.01
C TYR A 17 -8.42 -21.80 11.26
N ASN A 18 -9.41 -21.60 12.11
CA ASN A 18 -10.30 -22.63 12.67
C ASN A 18 -9.59 -23.89 13.20
N GLY A 19 -8.39 -23.72 13.78
CA GLY A 19 -7.58 -24.84 14.28
C GLY A 19 -6.84 -25.66 13.21
N HIS A 20 -6.70 -25.15 11.98
CA HIS A 20 -5.87 -25.82 10.97
C HIS A 20 -4.40 -25.90 11.39
N SER A 21 -3.79 -27.07 11.22
CA SER A 21 -2.41 -27.39 11.60
C SER A 21 -1.35 -26.50 10.93
N VAL A 22 -1.63 -25.97 9.74
CA VAL A 22 -0.71 -25.06 9.03
C VAL A 22 -0.65 -23.69 9.71
N ALA A 23 -1.72 -23.28 10.40
CA ALA A 23 -1.81 -21.98 11.06
C ALA A 23 -0.94 -21.90 12.33
N GLU A 24 -0.69 -23.03 12.99
CA GLU A 24 0.20 -23.10 14.16
C GLU A 24 1.64 -22.68 13.83
N GLY A 25 2.07 -22.88 12.57
CA GLY A 25 3.39 -22.47 12.10
C GLY A 25 3.57 -20.95 11.91
N TRP A 26 2.50 -20.16 11.96
CA TRP A 26 2.54 -18.72 11.71
C TRP A 26 2.78 -17.86 12.97
N GLY A 27 2.52 -18.39 14.16
CA GLY A 27 2.53 -17.62 15.42
C GLY A 27 3.86 -16.93 15.73
N THR A 28 4.99 -17.51 15.34
CA THR A 28 6.33 -16.89 15.53
C THR A 28 6.56 -15.68 14.62
N TYR A 29 5.94 -15.66 13.43
CA TYR A 29 6.02 -14.53 12.52
C TYR A 29 5.09 -13.39 12.95
N GLU A 30 3.96 -13.73 13.56
CA GLU A 30 3.00 -12.76 14.09
C GLU A 30 3.58 -12.02 15.30
N SER A 31 4.30 -12.71 16.18
CA SER A 31 5.01 -12.05 17.29
C SER A 31 6.12 -11.12 16.79
N ALA A 32 6.88 -11.53 15.77
CA ALA A 32 7.86 -10.66 15.12
C ALA A 32 7.22 -9.42 14.47
N MET A 33 6.05 -9.57 13.83
CA MET A 33 5.28 -8.43 13.30
C MET A 33 4.75 -7.52 14.41
N ALA A 34 4.29 -8.07 15.53
CA ALA A 34 3.85 -7.30 16.68
C ALA A 34 5.00 -6.42 17.24
N VAL A 35 6.21 -6.96 17.31
CA VAL A 35 7.42 -6.20 17.72
C VAL A 35 7.76 -5.09 16.72
N GLY A 36 7.65 -5.35 15.42
CA GLY A 36 7.82 -4.30 14.39
C GLY A 36 6.76 -3.21 14.50
N GLY A 37 5.52 -3.59 14.79
CA GLY A 37 4.40 -2.68 15.02
C GLY A 37 4.59 -1.77 16.24
N THR A 38 5.09 -2.29 17.35
CA THR A 38 5.37 -1.47 18.55
C THR A 38 6.50 -0.47 18.31
N LEU A 39 7.53 -0.84 17.55
CA LEU A 39 8.61 0.07 17.15
C LEU A 39 8.10 1.20 16.24
N LEU A 40 7.27 0.87 15.26
CA LEU A 40 6.62 1.85 14.39
C LEU A 40 5.69 2.77 15.19
N PHE A 41 4.95 2.23 16.15
CA PHE A 41 4.08 3.01 17.03
C PHE A 41 4.90 4.00 17.88
N ALA A 42 6.00 3.55 18.50
CA ALA A 42 6.89 4.42 19.26
C ALA A 42 7.49 5.53 18.37
N SER A 43 7.90 5.18 17.15
CA SER A 43 8.43 6.14 16.16
C SER A 43 7.38 7.17 15.75
N LEU A 44 6.12 6.75 15.59
CA LEU A 44 4.99 7.63 15.28
C LEU A 44 4.69 8.59 16.44
N CYS A 45 4.70 8.10 17.68
CA CYS A 45 4.56 8.96 18.86
C CYS A 45 5.67 10.02 18.92
N LEU A 46 6.93 9.62 18.71
CA LEU A 46 8.05 10.55 18.66
C LEU A 46 7.89 11.58 17.54
N TYR A 47 7.46 11.15 16.36
CA TYR A 47 7.19 12.04 15.23
C TYR A 47 6.12 13.09 15.57
N PHE A 48 5.01 12.70 16.21
CA PHE A 48 3.99 13.66 16.63
C PHE A 48 4.48 14.64 17.68
N ILE A 49 5.27 14.18 18.65
CA ILE A 49 5.90 15.07 19.65
C ILE A 49 6.79 16.11 18.94
N LEU A 50 7.63 15.65 18.01
CA LEU A 50 8.50 16.54 17.23
C LEU A 50 7.70 17.48 16.33
N LEU A 51 6.62 17.02 15.70
CA LEU A 51 5.76 17.87 14.89
C LEU A 51 5.12 18.99 15.71
N ILE A 52 4.55 18.66 16.88
CA ILE A 52 3.93 19.66 17.76
C ILE A 52 5.01 20.65 18.25
N TYR A 53 6.17 20.12 18.64
CA TYR A 53 7.30 20.97 19.04
C TYR A 53 7.75 21.89 17.90
N SER A 54 7.92 21.36 16.68
CA SER A 54 8.31 22.14 15.51
C SER A 54 7.25 23.14 15.06
N ALA A 55 5.97 22.83 15.23
CA ALA A 55 4.87 23.73 14.84
C ALA A 55 4.74 24.94 15.76
N PHE A 56 4.92 24.76 17.08
CA PHE A 56 4.63 25.80 18.06
C PHE A 56 5.85 26.39 18.77
N TYR A 57 6.94 25.63 18.93
CA TYR A 57 8.06 26.00 19.79
C TYR A 57 9.40 26.17 19.05
N ALA A 58 9.54 25.65 17.82
CA ALA A 58 10.79 25.76 17.10
C ALA A 58 11.05 27.20 16.58
N PRO A 59 12.27 27.73 16.75
CA PRO A 59 12.66 29.02 16.20
C PRO A 59 12.67 28.97 14.67
N LYS A 60 12.12 30.00 14.02
CA LYS A 60 12.12 30.10 12.56
C LYS A 60 13.53 30.42 12.06
N GLY A 61 14.04 29.61 11.13
CA GLY A 61 15.33 29.87 10.48
C GLY A 61 15.21 31.00 9.45
N PHE A 62 16.01 32.05 9.59
CA PHE A 62 16.14 33.15 8.61
C PHE A 62 17.39 32.97 7.73
N GLY A 63 17.61 31.75 7.24
CA GLY A 63 18.76 31.39 6.41
C GLY A 63 18.40 31.28 4.92
N ARG A 64 19.39 31.52 4.04
CA ARG A 64 19.28 31.16 2.61
C ARG A 64 19.19 29.63 2.51
N ILE A 65 18.21 29.12 1.77
CA ILE A 65 18.09 27.68 1.48
C ILE A 65 19.36 27.26 0.73
N LEU A 66 20.12 26.32 1.30
CA LEU A 66 21.30 25.75 0.65
C LEU A 66 20.82 24.85 -0.49
N ILE A 67 20.86 25.38 -1.71
CA ILE A 67 20.63 24.60 -2.92
C ILE A 67 21.97 23.94 -3.27
N GLY A 68 21.96 22.62 -3.46
CA GLY A 68 23.15 21.89 -3.91
C GLY A 68 23.66 22.46 -5.22
N GLU A 69 24.95 22.82 -5.26
CA GLU A 69 25.57 23.33 -6.49
C GLU A 69 25.73 22.19 -7.50
N VAL A 70 25.40 22.48 -8.76
CA VAL A 70 25.59 21.52 -9.85
C VAL A 70 27.05 21.54 -10.26
N MET A 71 27.74 20.39 -10.10
CA MET A 71 29.16 20.20 -10.45
C MET A 71 29.52 20.61 -11.88
N ASP A 72 28.56 20.49 -12.82
CA ASP A 72 28.74 20.84 -14.24
C ASP A 72 27.50 21.58 -14.77
N ALA A 73 27.27 22.79 -14.26
CA ALA A 73 26.13 23.62 -14.64
C ALA A 73 26.06 23.98 -16.14
N LYS A 74 27.16 23.74 -16.90
CA LYS A 74 27.25 24.00 -18.34
C LYS A 74 27.08 22.74 -19.20
N LYS A 75 26.96 21.55 -18.62
CA LYS A 75 26.69 20.35 -19.41
C LYS A 75 25.29 20.48 -20.00
N LYS A 76 25.25 20.64 -21.32
CA LYS A 76 23.99 20.65 -22.06
C LYS A 76 23.31 19.29 -21.85
N VAL A 77 22.28 19.27 -21.03
CA VAL A 77 21.46 18.08 -20.84
C VAL A 77 20.87 17.70 -22.21
N PRO A 78 20.84 16.40 -22.54
CA PRO A 78 20.34 15.97 -23.84
C PRO A 78 18.86 16.35 -23.95
N ARG A 79 18.50 17.01 -25.06
CA ARG A 79 17.14 17.52 -25.33
C ARG A 79 16.04 16.48 -25.13
N LEU A 80 16.35 15.19 -25.31
CA LEU A 80 15.41 14.09 -25.09
C LEU A 80 14.93 13.99 -23.64
N LEU A 81 15.79 14.28 -22.66
CA LEU A 81 15.43 14.22 -21.23
C LEU A 81 14.71 15.48 -20.75
N GLU A 82 14.94 16.62 -21.40
CA GLU A 82 14.22 17.88 -21.11
C GLU A 82 12.81 17.91 -21.73
N ASN A 83 12.58 17.13 -22.78
CA ASN A 83 11.31 17.10 -23.52
C ASN A 83 10.21 16.37 -22.73
N TRP A 84 9.64 17.03 -21.73
CA TRP A 84 8.59 16.47 -20.86
C TRP A 84 7.36 15.97 -21.63
N LYS A 85 7.02 16.64 -22.75
CA LYS A 85 5.94 16.24 -23.65
C LYS A 85 6.14 14.86 -24.27
N GLY A 86 7.39 14.49 -24.60
CA GLY A 86 7.72 13.19 -25.17
C GLY A 86 7.50 12.06 -24.17
N TRP A 87 7.96 12.26 -22.93
CA TRP A 87 7.78 11.29 -21.85
C TRP A 87 6.33 11.11 -21.44
N ILE A 88 5.55 12.20 -21.38
CA ILE A 88 4.10 12.13 -21.15
C ILE A 88 3.41 11.35 -22.27
N GLY A 89 3.74 11.63 -23.53
CA GLY A 89 3.19 10.90 -24.67
C GLY A 89 3.50 9.41 -24.63
N ILE A 90 4.74 9.05 -24.32
CA ILE A 90 5.17 7.64 -24.17
C ILE A 90 4.42 6.97 -23.01
N ALA A 91 4.30 7.64 -21.86
CA ALA A 91 3.59 7.09 -20.71
C ALA A 91 2.11 6.83 -21.02
N ILE A 92 1.42 7.77 -21.69
CA ILE A 92 0.03 7.60 -22.12
C ILE A 92 -0.09 6.44 -23.11
N ALA A 93 0.81 6.35 -24.09
CA ALA A 93 0.80 5.27 -25.07
C ALA A 93 0.98 3.90 -24.39
N LEU A 94 1.89 3.78 -23.42
CA LEU A 94 2.09 2.55 -22.65
C LEU A 94 0.86 2.17 -21.83
N ILE A 95 0.22 3.15 -21.18
CA ILE A 95 -1.00 2.91 -20.39
C ILE A 95 -2.13 2.41 -21.30
N LEU A 96 -2.37 3.07 -22.43
CA LEU A 96 -3.41 2.66 -23.37
C LEU A 96 -3.14 1.25 -23.92
N LEU A 97 -1.93 0.97 -24.39
CA LEU A 97 -1.58 -0.35 -24.91
C LEU A 97 -1.79 -1.45 -23.86
N ALA A 98 -1.37 -1.22 -22.61
CA ALA A 98 -1.51 -2.18 -21.53
C ALA A 98 -2.96 -2.39 -21.06
N TYR A 99 -3.76 -1.32 -20.99
CA TYR A 99 -5.07 -1.34 -20.34
C TYR A 99 -6.28 -1.37 -21.28
N THR A 100 -6.15 -1.01 -22.56
CA THR A 100 -7.29 -1.01 -23.48
C THR A 100 -7.90 -2.41 -23.64
N ILE A 101 -7.08 -3.46 -23.79
CA ILE A 101 -7.55 -4.85 -23.92
C ILE A 101 -8.30 -5.33 -22.65
N PRO A 102 -7.70 -5.31 -21.44
CA PRO A 102 -8.39 -5.79 -20.24
C PRO A 102 -9.62 -4.95 -19.89
N ILE A 103 -9.60 -3.64 -20.14
CA ILE A 103 -10.78 -2.78 -19.90
C ILE A 103 -11.92 -3.15 -20.86
N MET A 104 -11.64 -3.36 -22.15
CA MET A 104 -12.67 -3.79 -23.10
C MET A 104 -13.25 -5.14 -22.71
N ASP A 105 -12.41 -6.09 -22.30
CA ASP A 105 -12.86 -7.42 -21.84
C ASP A 105 -13.72 -7.33 -20.57
N MET A 106 -13.35 -6.48 -19.60
CA MET A 106 -14.16 -6.24 -18.40
C MET A 106 -15.52 -5.59 -18.72
N ILE A 107 -15.58 -4.68 -19.71
CA ILE A 107 -16.84 -4.06 -20.15
C ILE A 107 -17.72 -5.07 -20.86
N GLN A 108 -17.16 -5.95 -21.69
CA GLN A 108 -17.93 -6.98 -22.38
C GLN A 108 -18.40 -8.10 -21.44
N THR A 109 -17.56 -8.47 -20.47
CA THR A 109 -17.79 -9.57 -19.50
C THR A 109 -18.42 -9.09 -18.17
N HIS A 110 -19.16 -7.98 -18.20
CA HIS A 110 -19.81 -7.43 -17.02
C HIS A 110 -21.00 -8.32 -16.57
N ARG A 111 -20.88 -9.00 -15.43
CA ARG A 111 -22.02 -9.66 -14.77
C ARG A 111 -22.72 -8.68 -13.84
N GLN A 112 -23.90 -8.20 -14.25
CA GLN A 112 -24.65 -7.13 -13.55
C GLN A 112 -25.41 -7.57 -12.28
N ASP A 113 -25.37 -8.85 -11.91
CA ASP A 113 -26.09 -9.37 -10.74
C ASP A 113 -25.13 -9.91 -9.67
N GLN A 114 -24.47 -8.99 -8.95
CA GLN A 114 -23.82 -9.29 -7.69
C GLN A 114 -24.46 -8.38 -6.63
N LYS A 115 -25.58 -8.84 -6.06
CA LYS A 115 -26.18 -8.22 -4.88
C LYS A 115 -25.11 -8.12 -3.80
N GLY A 116 -24.94 -6.93 -3.21
CA GLY A 116 -23.99 -6.71 -2.13
C GLY A 116 -24.21 -7.75 -1.05
N LEU A 117 -23.18 -8.53 -0.73
CA LEU A 117 -23.24 -9.56 0.29
C LEU A 117 -23.33 -8.85 1.66
N HIS A 118 -24.54 -8.53 2.07
CA HIS A 118 -24.85 -8.12 3.43
C HIS A 118 -24.83 -9.38 4.29
N PHE A 119 -23.75 -9.57 5.05
CA PHE A 119 -23.74 -10.49 6.19
C PHE A 119 -24.58 -9.89 7.33
N GLY A 120 -25.89 -9.80 7.11
CA GLY A 120 -26.87 -9.43 8.11
C GLY A 120 -27.83 -10.59 8.28
N ASN A 121 -27.56 -11.47 9.25
CA ASN A 121 -28.51 -12.35 9.95
C ASN A 121 -29.63 -13.01 9.10
N HIS A 122 -29.36 -13.42 7.86
CA HIS A 122 -30.32 -14.14 7.03
C HIS A 122 -30.13 -15.65 7.24
N CYS A 123 -30.79 -16.18 8.27
CA CYS A 123 -31.15 -17.59 8.32
C CYS A 123 -32.08 -17.91 7.14
N VAL A 124 -31.54 -18.52 6.08
CA VAL A 124 -32.35 -19.13 5.02
C VAL A 124 -32.32 -20.64 5.24
N ALA A 125 -33.50 -21.18 5.55
CA ALA A 125 -33.84 -22.60 5.55
C ALA A 125 -32.84 -23.55 6.26
N GLY A 126 -32.93 -23.60 7.59
CA GLY A 126 -32.69 -24.84 8.35
C GLY A 126 -31.24 -25.28 8.59
N SER A 127 -30.23 -24.51 8.21
CA SER A 127 -28.84 -24.81 8.60
C SER A 127 -28.06 -23.52 8.81
N CYS A 128 -28.06 -23.05 10.06
CA CYS A 128 -27.13 -22.02 10.53
C CYS A 128 -25.74 -22.68 10.63
N LEU A 129 -25.03 -22.73 9.52
CA LEU A 129 -23.62 -23.08 9.51
C LEU A 129 -22.84 -21.85 10.01
N LEU A 130 -22.51 -21.88 11.30
CA LEU A 130 -21.48 -21.05 11.91
C LEU A 130 -20.14 -21.39 11.24
N TRP A 131 -19.71 -20.53 10.33
CA TRP A 131 -18.33 -20.37 9.90
C TRP A 131 -17.94 -18.89 10.05
#